data_AF-A0A969FLH6-F1
#
_entry.id   AF-A0A969FLH6-F1
#
_cell.length_a   1.000
_cell.length_b   1.000
_cell.length_c   1.000
_cell.angle_alpha   90.00
_cell.angle_beta   90.00
_cell.angle_gamma   90.00
#
_symmetry.space_group_name_H-M   'P 1'
#
loop_
_entity.id
_entity.type
_entity.pdbx_description
1 polymer ?
#
loop_
_entity_poly.entity_id
_entity_poly.type
_entity_poly.pdbx_seq_one_letter_code
_entity_poly.pdbx_strand_id
1 'polypeptide(L)'
;MEVEGSTPSVTKGDGVDLGQFADATTFDFYLDSPEGLFGTKSSFNPDGLSHVVAYEYYDEAEDQIWTILGFEDKFGEYDPSNANSADRDFNDVVIAIKGVTGSDYVEQDIPEPASALALLSFAGLGLARRRRA
;
A
#
# COMPACT_ATOMS: atom_id res chain seq x y z
N MET A 1 12.10 22.14 13.65
CA MET A 1 12.38 23.26 12.74
C MET A 1 11.49 23.02 11.55
N GLU A 2 10.36 23.72 11.49
CA GLU A 2 9.45 23.66 10.36
C GLU A 2 10.07 24.51 9.26
N VAL A 3 10.52 23.86 8.18
CA VAL A 3 11.06 24.56 7.01
C VAL A 3 9.88 24.87 6.12
N GLU A 4 9.22 26.01 6.33
CA GLU A 4 8.27 26.56 5.37
C GLU A 4 9.06 27.19 4.20
N GLY A 5 9.62 26.34 3.35
CA GLY A 5 9.88 26.70 1.96
C GLY A 5 8.58 26.58 1.19
N SER A 6 8.30 27.48 0.24
CA SER A 6 7.11 27.36 -0.62
C SER A 6 7.11 25.97 -1.25
N THR A 7 6.22 25.08 -0.79
CA THR A 7 6.06 23.78 -1.42
C THR A 7 5.56 24.03 -2.83
N PRO A 8 6.24 23.54 -3.87
CA PRO A 8 5.71 23.64 -5.22
C PRO A 8 4.34 22.95 -5.22
N SER A 9 3.32 23.64 -5.72
CA SER A 9 2.04 23.01 -5.97
C SER A 9 2.28 21.92 -7.00
N VAL A 10 2.15 20.66 -6.57
CA VAL A 10 2.25 19.50 -7.43
C VAL A 10 0.88 19.15 -7.98
N THR A 11 0.84 18.80 -9.26
CA THR A 11 -0.34 18.27 -9.91
C THR A 11 -0.29 16.74 -9.95
N LYS A 12 -1.42 16.12 -10.32
CA LYS A 12 -1.50 14.66 -10.42
C LYS A 12 -0.43 14.12 -11.36
N GLY A 13 0.40 13.22 -10.85
CA GLY A 13 1.48 12.56 -11.59
C GLY A 13 2.83 13.29 -11.51
N ASP A 14 2.89 14.46 -10.89
CA ASP A 14 4.16 15.11 -10.60
C ASP A 14 4.91 14.37 -9.49
N GLY A 15 6.24 14.40 -9.58
CA GLY A 15 7.14 13.93 -8.53
C GLY A 15 7.83 15.11 -7.83
N VAL A 16 8.14 14.93 -6.55
CA VAL A 16 8.97 15.88 -5.79
C VAL A 16 10.20 15.13 -5.28
N ASP A 17 11.37 15.68 -5.58
CA ASP A 17 12.61 15.25 -4.93
C ASP A 17 12.68 15.92 -3.55
N LEU A 18 12.61 15.09 -2.50
CA LEU A 18 12.68 15.54 -1.11
C LEU A 18 14.12 15.77 -0.65
N GLY A 19 15.12 15.45 -1.49
CA GLY A 19 16.53 15.60 -1.20
C GLY A 19 17.09 14.47 -0.35
N GLN A 20 18.19 14.76 0.33
CA GLN A 20 18.89 13.81 1.20
C GLN A 20 18.59 14.09 2.66
N PHE A 21 18.37 13.03 3.42
CA PHE A 21 18.07 13.08 4.84
C PHE A 21 19.18 12.41 5.63
N ALA A 22 19.34 12.83 6.88
CA ALA A 22 20.24 12.14 7.80
C ALA A 22 19.71 10.72 8.10
N ASP A 23 20.61 9.83 8.52
CA ASP A 23 20.24 8.48 8.93
C ASP A 23 19.15 8.49 10.02
N ALA A 24 18.32 7.44 10.04
CA ALA A 24 17.20 7.27 10.97
C ALA A 24 16.13 8.39 10.93
N THR A 25 16.01 9.10 9.80
CA THR A 25 14.88 10.00 9.56
C THR A 25 13.59 9.19 9.35
N THR A 26 12.53 9.54 10.07
CA THR A 26 11.19 9.00 9.84
C THR A 26 10.35 10.00 9.06
N PHE A 27 9.71 9.55 8.00
CA PHE A 27 8.68 10.31 7.30
C PHE A 27 7.32 9.97 7.89
N ASP A 28 6.54 11.00 8.16
CA ASP A 28 5.11 10.86 8.44
C ASP A 28 4.34 11.64 7.38
N PHE A 29 3.19 11.10 7.00
CA PHE A 29 2.33 11.66 5.97
C PHE A 29 0.96 11.91 6.58
N TYR A 30 0.26 12.88 6.02
CA TYR A 30 -1.15 13.10 6.30
C TYR A 30 -1.86 13.53 5.02
N LEU A 31 -3.15 13.22 4.95
CA LEU A 31 -4.05 13.75 3.94
C LEU A 31 -4.90 14.86 4.59
N ASP A 32 -4.87 16.05 4.00
CA ASP A 32 -5.77 17.15 4.34
C ASP A 32 -6.84 17.25 3.25
N SER A 33 -8.08 16.95 3.61
CA SER A 33 -9.23 16.94 2.71
C SER A 33 -10.36 17.82 3.28
N PRO A 34 -11.39 18.16 2.48
CA PRO A 34 -12.57 18.86 2.99
C PRO A 34 -13.29 18.15 4.15
N GLU A 35 -13.14 16.84 4.27
CA GLU A 35 -13.74 16.03 5.36
C GLU A 35 -12.89 16.08 6.64
N GLY A 36 -11.58 16.34 6.53
CA GLY A 36 -10.70 16.53 7.68
C GLY A 36 -9.24 16.14 7.42
N LEU A 37 -8.51 15.97 8.53
CA LEU A 37 -7.11 15.56 8.54
C LEU A 37 -6.99 14.07 8.86
N PHE A 38 -6.32 13.32 7.98
CA PHE A 38 -6.14 11.87 8.06
C PHE A 38 -4.66 11.54 8.25
N GLY A 39 -4.30 11.05 9.43
CA GLY A 39 -2.95 10.63 9.77
C GLY A 39 -2.70 9.14 9.50
N THR A 40 -1.42 8.77 9.42
CA THR A 40 -0.99 7.38 9.20
C THR A 40 -1.23 6.45 10.38
N LYS A 41 -1.42 6.99 11.58
CA LYS A 41 -1.75 6.22 12.79
C LYS A 41 -3.22 6.39 13.10
N SER A 42 -3.92 5.28 13.33
CA SER A 42 -5.33 5.30 13.69
C SER A 42 -5.62 6.13 14.95
N SER A 43 -4.69 6.19 15.92
CA SER A 43 -4.82 7.03 17.11
C SER A 43 -4.75 8.54 16.82
N PHE A 44 -4.36 8.95 15.62
CA PHE A 44 -4.39 10.34 15.18
C PHE A 44 -5.69 10.69 14.47
N ASN A 45 -6.52 9.70 14.13
CA ASN A 45 -7.77 9.89 13.42
C ASN A 45 -8.95 9.98 14.42
N PRO A 46 -9.87 10.94 14.27
CA PRO A 46 -10.98 11.14 15.21
C PRO A 46 -11.89 9.91 15.42
N ASP A 47 -12.02 9.03 14.43
CA ASP A 47 -12.82 7.81 14.49
C ASP A 47 -12.03 6.58 14.97
N GLY A 48 -10.72 6.73 15.21
CA GLY A 48 -9.84 5.63 15.64
C GLY A 48 -9.59 4.58 14.56
N LEU A 49 -9.92 4.85 13.29
CA LEU A 49 -9.70 3.93 12.17
C LEU A 49 -8.41 4.27 11.42
N SER A 50 -7.81 3.27 10.76
CA SER A 50 -6.75 3.52 9.78
C SER A 50 -7.35 3.99 8.47
N HIS A 51 -6.89 5.14 8.00
CA HIS A 51 -7.25 5.74 6.71
C HIS A 51 -6.09 5.74 5.72
N VAL A 52 -5.06 4.93 6.02
CA VAL A 52 -3.95 4.66 5.12
C VAL A 52 -3.68 3.15 5.06
N VAL A 53 -3.27 2.68 3.89
CA VAL A 53 -2.61 1.40 3.68
C VAL A 53 -1.23 1.63 3.06
N ALA A 54 -0.28 0.76 3.41
CA ALA A 54 1.08 0.83 2.88
C ALA A 54 1.51 -0.55 2.38
N TYR A 55 2.14 -0.61 1.22
CA TYR A 55 2.78 -1.82 0.71
C TYR A 55 4.04 -1.50 -0.08
N GLU A 56 4.95 -2.45 -0.12
CA GLU A 56 6.16 -2.37 -0.91
C GLU A 56 5.94 -2.99 -2.28
N TYR A 57 6.46 -2.33 -3.31
CA TYR A 57 6.43 -2.80 -4.68
C TYR A 57 7.85 -2.79 -5.24
N TYR A 58 8.34 -3.96 -5.62
CA TYR A 58 9.62 -4.09 -6.32
C TYR A 58 9.39 -3.98 -7.83
N ASP A 59 9.96 -2.94 -8.42
CA ASP A 59 10.01 -2.74 -9.87
C ASP A 59 11.23 -3.45 -10.45
N GLU A 60 11.01 -4.60 -11.07
CA GLU A 60 12.07 -5.41 -11.71
C GLU A 60 12.75 -4.67 -12.88
N ALA A 61 12.05 -3.78 -13.57
CA ALA A 61 12.60 -3.08 -14.74
C ALA A 61 13.56 -1.97 -14.32
N GLU A 62 13.28 -1.32 -13.19
CA GLU A 62 14.08 -0.23 -12.64
C GLU A 62 14.99 -0.63 -11.47
N ASP A 63 14.94 -1.90 -11.03
CA ASP A 63 15.67 -2.45 -9.87
C ASP A 63 15.46 -1.56 -8.62
N GLN A 64 14.21 -1.20 -8.37
CA GLN A 64 13.84 -0.22 -7.34
C GLN A 64 12.68 -0.72 -6.48
N ILE A 65 12.81 -0.50 -5.17
CA ILE A 65 11.71 -0.70 -4.23
C ILE A 65 10.97 0.63 -4.06
N TRP A 66 9.66 0.58 -4.25
CA TRP A 66 8.73 1.65 -3.98
C TRP A 66 7.91 1.32 -2.73
N THR A 67 7.71 2.29 -1.86
CA THR A 67 6.66 2.26 -0.84
C THR A 67 5.45 2.99 -1.39
N ILE A 68 4.33 2.28 -1.53
CA ILE A 68 3.07 2.84 -2.00
C ILE A 68 2.16 3.05 -0.80
N LEU A 69 1.71 4.29 -0.61
CA LEU A 69 0.69 4.69 0.36
C LEU A 69 -0.62 4.96 -0.36
N GLY A 70 -1.71 4.33 0.08
CA GLY A 70 -3.07 4.63 -0.37
C GLY A 70 -3.88 5.21 0.79
N PHE A 71 -4.55 6.34 0.58
CA PHE A 71 -5.39 7.01 1.57
C PHE A 71 -6.88 6.92 1.21
N GLU A 72 -7.71 6.85 2.24
CA GLU A 72 -9.15 7.10 2.21
C GLU A 72 -9.39 8.52 2.76
N ASP A 73 -10.23 9.32 2.08
CA ASP A 73 -10.52 10.70 2.44
C ASP A 73 -11.82 10.92 3.22
N LYS A 74 -12.47 9.82 3.65
CA LYS A 74 -13.67 9.83 4.50
C LYS A 74 -13.50 9.02 5.78
N PHE A 75 -14.11 9.54 6.84
CA PHE A 75 -14.21 8.83 8.11
C PHE A 75 -15.26 7.72 8.08
N GLY A 76 -15.06 6.71 8.93
CA GLY A 76 -16.02 5.63 9.17
C GLY A 76 -15.67 4.28 8.55
N GLU A 77 -16.53 3.31 8.83
CA GLU A 77 -16.44 1.97 8.25
C GLU A 77 -17.22 1.89 6.94
N TYR A 78 -16.88 0.89 6.13
CA TYR A 78 -17.64 0.58 4.93
C TYR A 78 -19.04 0.06 5.27
N ASP A 79 -20.05 0.74 4.73
CA ASP A 79 -21.44 0.33 4.82
C ASP A 79 -22.08 0.38 3.41
N PRO A 80 -22.28 -0.78 2.75
CA PRO A 80 -22.85 -0.83 1.40
C PRO A 80 -24.30 -0.32 1.33
N SER A 81 -24.97 -0.14 2.47
CA SER A 81 -26.32 0.43 2.53
C SER A 81 -26.34 1.96 2.67
N ASN A 82 -25.18 2.56 2.96
CA ASN A 82 -25.00 3.99 3.11
C ASN A 82 -24.02 4.52 2.04
N ALA A 83 -24.56 5.22 1.05
CA ALA A 83 -23.78 5.81 -0.03
C ALA A 83 -22.75 6.87 0.43
N ASN A 84 -22.85 7.35 1.68
CA ASN A 84 -21.90 8.28 2.28
C ASN A 84 -20.91 7.61 3.24
N SER A 85 -20.87 6.27 3.28
CA SER A 85 -19.81 5.56 4.01
C SER A 85 -18.48 5.63 3.25
N ALA A 86 -17.37 5.51 3.97
CA ALA A 86 -16.05 5.28 3.39
C ALA A 86 -16.07 3.93 2.66
N ASP A 87 -15.68 3.88 1.37
CA ASP A 87 -15.69 2.62 0.62
C ASP A 87 -14.43 1.78 0.87
N ARG A 88 -13.42 2.40 1.49
CA ARG A 88 -12.20 1.77 2.01
C ARG A 88 -11.41 1.03 0.95
N ASP A 89 -11.43 1.56 -0.28
CA ASP A 89 -10.57 1.08 -1.35
C ASP A 89 -9.19 1.77 -1.34
N PHE A 90 -9.05 2.85 -0.54
CA PHE A 90 -7.82 3.60 -0.30
C PHE A 90 -7.18 4.18 -1.58
N ASN A 91 -7.99 4.55 -2.58
CA ASN A 91 -7.51 5.13 -3.83
C ASN A 91 -7.80 6.63 -4.01
N ASP A 92 -8.39 7.30 -3.01
CA ASP A 92 -8.68 8.73 -3.07
C ASP A 92 -7.39 9.54 -3.29
N VAL A 93 -6.32 9.14 -2.58
CA VAL A 93 -4.95 9.63 -2.83
C VAL A 93 -3.95 8.47 -2.77
N VAL A 94 -3.10 8.36 -3.80
CA VAL A 94 -2.01 7.38 -3.86
C VAL A 94 -0.67 8.11 -4.00
N ILE A 95 0.26 7.79 -3.11
CA ILE A 95 1.61 8.34 -3.08
C ILE A 95 2.60 7.18 -3.25
N ALA A 96 3.46 7.28 -4.27
CA ALA A 96 4.56 6.33 -4.48
C ALA A 96 5.89 6.99 -4.09
N ILE A 97 6.61 6.34 -3.19
CA ILE A 97 7.86 6.85 -2.62
C ILE A 97 8.98 5.88 -2.96
N LYS A 98 10.13 6.38 -3.38
CA LYS A 98 11.34 5.57 -3.56
C LYS A 98 12.53 6.17 -2.83
N GLY A 99 13.56 5.36 -2.59
CA GLY A 99 14.76 5.78 -1.88
C GLY A 99 14.64 5.76 -0.35
N VAL A 100 13.54 5.21 0.19
CA VAL A 100 13.42 4.91 1.62
C VAL A 100 14.09 3.57 1.87
N THR A 101 15.25 3.58 2.52
CA THR A 101 15.98 2.38 2.92
C THR A 101 15.77 2.16 4.42
N GLY A 102 14.99 1.14 4.80
CA GLY A 102 14.66 0.91 6.21
C GLY A 102 13.87 -0.36 6.49
N SER A 103 13.26 -0.98 5.48
CA SER A 103 12.84 -2.37 5.57
C SER A 103 14.02 -3.24 5.23
N ASP A 104 14.38 -4.13 6.15
CA ASP A 104 14.93 -5.41 5.76
C ASP A 104 13.92 -6.01 4.77
N TYR A 105 14.15 -5.83 3.46
CA TYR A 105 13.44 -6.58 2.44
C TYR A 105 13.83 -8.04 2.64
N VAL A 106 13.14 -8.70 3.57
CA VAL A 106 13.18 -10.13 3.70
C VAL A 106 12.31 -10.60 2.56
N GLU A 107 12.96 -11.06 1.49
CA GLU A 107 12.32 -11.91 0.49
C GLU A 107 11.54 -12.99 1.25
N GLN A 108 10.23 -12.79 1.41
CA GLN A 108 9.41 -13.82 2.02
C GLN A 108 9.33 -14.92 0.98
N ASP A 109 9.93 -16.07 1.29
CA ASP A 109 9.60 -17.33 0.66
C ASP A 109 8.09 -17.54 0.84
N ILE A 110 7.30 -17.05 -0.12
CA ILE A 110 5.87 -17.34 -0.19
C ILE A 110 5.79 -18.83 -0.49
N PRO A 111 5.33 -19.67 0.45
CA PRO A 111 5.20 -21.09 0.16
C PRO A 111 4.28 -21.22 -1.05
N GLU A 112 4.74 -21.88 -2.10
CA GLU A 112 3.97 -22.03 -3.33
C GLU A 112 2.55 -22.46 -2.94
N PRO A 113 1.52 -21.68 -3.31
CA PRO A 113 0.18 -21.91 -2.81
C PRO A 113 -0.24 -23.34 -3.09
N ALA A 114 -1.10 -23.89 -2.24
CA ALA A 114 -1.66 -25.24 -2.34
C ALA A 114 -2.21 -25.61 -3.75
N SER A 115 -2.35 -24.64 -4.65
CA SER A 115 -2.54 -24.80 -6.10
C SER A 115 -1.50 -25.68 -6.78
N ALA A 116 -0.22 -25.63 -6.43
CA ALA A 116 0.80 -26.53 -7.01
C ALA A 116 0.52 -28.00 -6.65
N LEU A 117 0.20 -28.27 -5.37
CA LEU A 117 -0.24 -29.58 -4.87
C LEU A 117 -1.58 -30.02 -5.47
N ALA A 118 -2.52 -29.10 -5.67
CA ALA A 118 -3.80 -29.38 -6.31
C ALA A 118 -3.59 -29.80 -7.78
N LEU A 119 -2.77 -29.08 -8.54
CA LEU A 119 -2.43 -29.39 -9.93
C LEU A 119 -1.76 -30.77 -10.06
N LEU A 120 -0.81 -31.08 -9.17
CA LEU A 120 -0.18 -32.41 -9.10
C LEU A 120 -1.19 -33.52 -8.78
N SER A 121 -2.14 -33.24 -7.87
CA SER A 121 -3.20 -34.19 -7.50
C SER A 121 -4.14 -34.49 -8.67
N PHE A 122 -4.56 -33.48 -9.41
CA PHE A 122 -5.39 -33.66 -10.61
C PHE A 122 -4.64 -34.38 -11.73
N ALA A 123 -3.36 -34.06 -11.95
CA ALA A 123 -2.53 -34.77 -12.92
C ALA A 123 -2.36 -36.26 -12.57
N GLY A 124 -2.13 -36.57 -11.28
CA GLY A 124 -2.02 -37.94 -10.78
C GLY A 124 -3.31 -38.75 -10.95
N LEU A 125 -4.46 -38.15 -10.63
CA LEU A 125 -5.77 -38.79 -10.82
C LEU A 125 -6.09 -39.04 -12.31
N GLY A 126 -5.74 -38.08 -13.19
CA GLY A 126 -5.91 -38.22 -14.63
C GLY A 126 -5.11 -39.38 -15.22
N LEU A 127 -3.83 -39.52 -14.82
CA LEU A 127 -2.96 -40.61 -15.24
C LEU A 127 -3.41 -41.97 -14.67
N ALA A 128 -3.89 -42.02 -13.43
CA ALA A 128 -4.40 -43.24 -12.82
C ALA A 128 -5.68 -43.74 -13.50
N ARG A 129 -6.58 -42.83 -13.90
CA ARG A 129 -7.82 -43.17 -14.63
C ARG A 129 -7.52 -43.69 -16.04
N ARG A 130 -6.49 -43.14 -16.71
CA ARG A 130 -6.07 -43.59 -18.06
C ARG A 130 -5.44 -44.98 -18.08
N ARG A 131 -4.99 -45.51 -16.93
CA ARG A 131 -4.46 -46.88 -16.81
C ARG A 131 -5.53 -47.93 -16.47
N ARG A 132 -6.76 -47.50 -16.16
CA ARG A 132 -7.90 -48.40 -15.84
C ARG A 132 -8.97 -48.44 -16.94
N ALA A 133 -8.82 -47.63 -17.98
CA ALA A 133 -9.56 -47.72 -19.24
C ALA A 133 -8.67 -48.43 -20.27
#